data_AF-A0A1A7XSK9-F1
#
_entry.id   AF-A0A1A7XSK9-F1
#
_cell.length_a   1.000
_cell.length_b   1.000
_cell.length_c   1.000
_cell.angle_alpha   90.00
_cell.angle_beta   90.00
_cell.angle_gamma   90.00
#
_symmetry.space_group_name_H-M   'P 1'
#
loop_
_entity.id
_entity.type
_entity.pdbx_description
1 polymer ?
#
loop_
_entity_poly.entity_id
_entity_poly.type
_entity_poly.pdbx_seq_one_letter_code
_entity_poly.pdbx_strand_id
1 'polypeptide(L)' 'MPELINVTEFISETNEDYKAPTTSSFTTRMSHCRNTVTALEEVLDQDRSVLSKIKKSVKAINTSGLAHVENEDQ' A
#
# COMPACT_ATOMS: atom_id res chain seq x y z
N MET A 1 17.43 -4.03 9.51
CA MET A 1 16.00 -4.21 9.22
C MET A 1 15.29 -3.00 9.81
N PRO A 2 14.49 -2.22 9.06
CA PRO A 2 13.81 -1.07 9.63
C PRO A 2 12.90 -1.54 10.76
N GLU A 3 12.91 -0.82 11.88
CA GLU A 3 12.02 -1.16 12.99
C GLU A 3 10.60 -0.71 12.62
N LEU A 4 9.65 -1.65 12.70
CA LEU A 4 8.24 -1.48 12.35
C LEU A 4 7.37 -1.66 13.60
N ILE A 5 6.12 -1.23 13.52
CA ILE A 5 5.11 -1.43 14.56
C ILE A 5 3.88 -2.06 13.92
N ASN A 6 3.33 -3.11 14.53
CA ASN A 6 2.08 -3.68 14.05
C ASN A 6 0.85 -2.95 14.66
N VAL A 7 -0.33 -3.23 14.12
CA VAL A 7 -1.57 -2.55 14.54
C VAL A 7 -1.87 -2.77 16.04
N THR A 8 -1.65 -3.98 16.54
CA THR A 8 -1.91 -4.31 17.95
C THR A 8 -0.97 -3.55 18.88
N GLU A 9 0.32 -3.48 18.54
CA GLU A 9 1.32 -2.70 19.28
C GLU A 9 0.98 -1.20 19.29
N PHE A 10 0.63 -0.65 18.13
CA PHE A 10 0.24 0.76 18.02
C PHE A 10 -1.00 1.08 18.88
N ILE A 11 -2.01 0.19 18.85
CA ILE A 11 -3.21 0.35 19.68
C ILE A 11 -2.87 0.27 21.17
N SER A 12 -1.99 -0.65 21.57
CA SER A 12 -1.57 -0.77 22.98
C SER A 12 -0.90 0.51 23.45
N GLU A 13 0.07 1.00 22.69
CA GLU A 13 0.83 2.21 23.07
C GLU A 13 -0.06 3.45 23.11
N THR A 14 -0.92 3.65 22.11
CA THR A 14 -1.85 4.79 22.12
C THR A 14 -2.86 4.71 23.26
N ASN A 15 -3.27 3.50 23.66
CA ASN A 15 -4.17 3.29 24.79
C ASN A 15 -3.48 3.59 26.13
N GLU A 16 -2.24 3.14 26.30
CA GLU A 16 -1.41 3.43 27.47
C GLU A 16 -1.14 4.92 27.60
N ASP A 17 -0.77 5.58 26.50
CA ASP A 17 -0.57 7.02 26.44
C ASP A 17 -1.83 7.82 26.82
N TYR A 18 -2.99 7.37 26.35
CA TYR A 18 -4.26 7.99 26.70
C TYR A 18 -4.59 7.85 28.19
N LYS A 19 -4.30 6.69 28.79
CA LYS A 19 -4.55 6.42 30.22
C LYS A 19 -3.54 7.09 31.15
N ALA A 20 -2.30 7.27 30.71
CA ALA A 20 -1.20 7.79 31.52
C ALA A 20 -0.36 8.84 30.75
N PRO A 21 -0.95 10.00 30.41
CA PRO A 21 -0.33 10.98 29.52
C PRO A 21 0.98 11.59 30.07
N THR A 22 1.16 11.62 31.39
CA THR A 22 2.37 12.15 32.04
C THR A 22 3.56 11.19 32.00
N THR A 23 3.33 9.91 31.70
CA THR A 23 4.39 8.88 31.58
C THR A 23 4.46 8.31 30.16
N SER A 24 3.91 9.03 29.19
CA SER A 24 3.93 8.65 27.79
C SER A 24 5.34 8.37 27.30
N SER A 25 5.48 7.25 26.59
CA SER A 25 6.71 6.88 25.88
C SER A 25 6.51 6.80 24.37
N PHE A 26 5.32 7.14 23.89
CA PHE A 26 4.93 7.03 22.47
C PHE A 26 5.86 7.77 21.50
N THR A 27 6.46 8.89 21.94
CA THR A 27 7.44 9.62 21.11
C THR A 27 8.63 8.77 20.70
N THR A 28 9.01 7.78 21.52
CA THR A 28 10.11 6.83 21.23
C THR A 28 9.76 5.84 20.11
N ARG A 29 8.46 5.68 19.83
CA ARG A 29 7.91 4.71 18.87
C ARG A 29 7.41 5.37 17.59
N MET A 30 7.42 6.70 17.55
CA MET A 30 7.07 7.48 16.36
C MET A 30 7.93 7.17 15.13
N SER A 31 9.21 6.79 15.29
CA SER A 31 10.02 6.32 14.15
C SER A 31 9.49 5.03 13.56
N HIS A 32 9.08 4.08 14.40
CA HIS A 32 8.47 2.81 13.97
C HIS A 32 7.18 3.04 13.22
N CYS A 33 6.34 3.97 13.70
CA CYS A 33 5.11 4.38 13.03
C CYS A 33 5.40 4.91 11.62
N ARG A 34 6.34 5.88 11.50
CA ARG A 34 6.73 6.44 10.20
C ARG A 34 7.28 5.38 9.26
N ASN A 35 8.20 4.54 9.74
CA ASN A 35 8.78 3.46 8.93
C ASN A 35 7.70 2.49 8.42
N THR A 36 6.72 2.16 9.26
CA THR A 36 5.61 1.28 8.89
C THR A 36 4.74 1.90 7.80
N VAL A 37 4.40 3.18 7.94
CA VAL A 37 3.65 3.92 6.90
C VAL A 37 4.43 3.94 5.59
N THR A 38 5.72 4.31 5.62
CA THR A 38 6.56 4.33 4.42
C THR A 38 6.63 2.97 3.74
N ALA A 39 6.84 1.88 4.49
CA ALA A 39 6.88 0.53 3.93
C ALA A 39 5.54 0.13 3.29
N LEU A 40 4.40 0.50 3.89
CA LEU A 40 3.09 0.27 3.31
C LEU A 40 2.87 1.09 2.03
N GLU A 41 3.29 2.36 2.02
CA GLU A 41 3.21 3.23 0.84
C GLU A 41 4.03 2.67 -0.33
N GLU A 42 5.25 2.19 -0.08
CA GLU A 42 6.10 1.57 -1.10
C GLU A 42 5.45 0.33 -1.73
N VAL A 43 4.87 -0.55 -0.91
CA VAL A 43 4.16 -1.75 -1.38
C VAL A 43 2.92 -1.36 -2.21
N LEU A 44 2.14 -0.39 -1.74
CA LEU A 44 0.96 0.09 -2.46
C LEU A 44 1.30 0.72 -3.80
N ASP A 45 2.39 1.48 -3.90
CA ASP A 45 2.84 2.04 -5.18
C ASP A 45 3.30 0.94 -6.14
N GLN A 46 4.01 -0.07 -5.63
CA GLN A 46 4.41 -1.23 -6.40
C GLN A 46 3.19 -2.00 -6.96
N ASP A 47 2.19 -2.27 -6.13
CA ASP A 47 0.94 -2.92 -6.55
C ASP A 47 0.21 -2.09 -7.60
N ARG A 48 0.12 -0.77 -7.40
CA ARG A 48 -0.48 0.16 -8.36
C ARG A 48 0.23 0.11 -9.71
N SER A 49 1.56 0.02 -9.72
CA SER A 49 2.37 -0.12 -10.94
C SER A 49 2.04 -1.43 -11.68
N VAL A 50 1.93 -2.55 -10.95
CA VAL A 50 1.54 -3.85 -11.51
C VAL A 50 0.13 -3.80 -12.10
N LEU A 51 -0.84 -3.26 -11.37
CA LEU A 51 -2.22 -3.11 -11.83
C LEU A 51 -2.32 -2.23 -13.09
N SER A 52 -1.53 -1.16 -13.16
CA SER A 52 -1.46 -0.30 -14.36
C SER A 52 -0.95 -1.06 -15.59
N LYS A 53 0.06 -1.93 -15.42
CA LYS A 53 0.56 -2.80 -16.50
C LYS A 53 -0.49 -3.80 -16.95
N ILE A 54 -1.15 -4.49 -16.01
CA ILE A 54 -2.24 -5.44 -16.32
C ILE A 54 -3.35 -4.74 -17.11
N LYS A 55 -3.79 -3.56 -16.65
CA LYS A 55 -4.80 -2.76 -17.36
C LYS A 55 -4.40 -2.44 -18.80
N LYS A 56 -3.14 -2.07 -19.05
CA LYS A 56 -2.63 -1.82 -20.40
C LYS A 56 -2.64 -3.09 -21.25
N SER A 57 -2.19 -4.21 -20.70
CA SER A 57 -2.19 -5.50 -21.41
C SER A 57 -3.60 -5.96 -21.78
N VAL A 58 -4.57 -5.86 -20.88
CA VAL A 58 -5.98 -6.20 -21.16
C VAL A 58 -6.56 -5.31 -22.26
N LYS A 59 -6.28 -4.00 -22.21
CA LYS A 59 -6.71 -3.08 -23.28
C LYS A 59 -6.11 -3.48 -24.63
N ALA A 60 -4.82 -3.79 -24.68
CA ALA A 60 -4.15 -4.20 -25.91
C ALA A 60 -4.75 -5.49 -26.49
N ILE A 61 -5.06 -6.48 -25.65
CA ILE A 61 -5.74 -7.72 -26.05
C ILE A 61 -7.10 -7.40 -26.65
N ASN A 62 -7.91 -6.59 -25.96
CA ASN A 62 -9.25 -6.22 -26.44
C ASN A 62 -9.19 -5.47 -27.78
N THR A 63 -8.30 -4.47 -27.89
CA THR A 63 -8.11 -3.72 -29.14
C THR A 63 -7.63 -4.62 -30.27
N SER A 64 -6.71 -5.54 -30.01
CA SER A 64 -6.25 -6.51 -31.01
C SER A 64 -7.38 -7.44 -31.47
N GLY A 65 -8.26 -7.86 -30.55
CA GLY A 65 -9.42 -8.68 -30.87
C GLY A 65 -10.42 -7.94 -31.76
N LEU A 66 -10.74 -6.69 -31.43
CA LEU A 66 -11.63 -5.86 -32.25
C LEU A 66 -11.06 -5.63 -33.65
N ALA A 67 -9.77 -5.28 -33.75
CA ALA A 67 -9.11 -5.08 -35.04
C ALA A 67 -9.08 -6.35 -35.90
N HIS A 68 -8.97 -7.53 -35.27
CA HIS A 68 -9.05 -8.79 -35.99
C HIS A 68 -10.43 -9.02 -36.61
N VAL A 69 -11.51 -8.81 -35.83
CA VAL A 69 -12.89 -8.94 -36.30
C VAL A 69 -13.19 -7.94 -37.44
N GLU A 70 -12.79 -6.67 -37.27
CA GLU A 70 -12.99 -5.64 -38.32
C GLU A 70 -12.30 -6.01 -39.64
N ASN A 71 -11.15 -6.67 -39.60
CA ASN A 71 -10.44 -7.11 -40.80
C ASN A 71 -11.07 -8.35 -41.46
N GLU A 72 -11.80 -9.19 -40.70
CA GLU A 72 -12.49 -10.36 -41.27
C GLU A 72 -13.82 -10.00 -41.94
N ASP A 73 -14.45 -8.91 -41.50
CA ASP A 73 -15.72 -8.41 -42.06
C ASP A 73 -15.54 -7.57 -43.35
N GLN A 74 -14.31 -7.39 -43.84
CA GLN A 74 -13.96 -6.58 -45.02
C GLN A 74 -13.62 -7.42 -46.26
#